data_AF-A0A346NKH1-F1
#
_entry.id   AF-A0A346NKH1-F1
#
_cell.length_a   1.000
_cell.length_b   1.000
_cell.length_c   1.000
_cell.angle_alpha   90.00
_cell.angle_beta   90.00
_cell.angle_gamma   90.00
#
_symmetry.space_group_name_H-M   'P 1'
#
loop_
_entity.id
_entity.type
_entity.pdbx_description
1 polymer ?
#
loop_
_entity_poly.entity_id
_entity_poly.type
_entity_poly.pdbx_seq_one_letter_code
_entity_poly.pdbx_strand_id
1 'polypeptide(L)'
;METQRYEAEWCLLQNQFESYEKHSLYIKLSSILGLFLALSFGLAAIPTCFILGVLWIQDAILKTFQSRIEPRLLRIEKSIQEKAQSCPFQFNTDYLLVETKGLSKIQEYAKQAVRPTVAFPHVVLIAIMLATAIFS
;
A
#
# COMPACT_ATOMS: atom_id res chain seq x y z
N MET A 1 -32.54 8.04 -5.68
CA MET A 1 -31.57 8.25 -6.79
C MET A 1 -30.21 8.71 -6.29
N GLU A 2 -30.11 9.81 -5.53
CA GLU A 2 -28.84 10.29 -4.94
C GLU A 2 -28.16 9.24 -4.03
N THR A 3 -28.89 8.63 -3.09
CA THR A 3 -28.35 7.61 -2.17
C THR A 3 -27.78 6.39 -2.89
N GLN A 4 -28.44 5.94 -3.96
CA GLN A 4 -27.94 4.82 -4.79
C GLN A 4 -26.60 5.14 -5.48
N ARG A 5 -26.34 6.41 -5.80
CA ARG A 5 -25.06 6.84 -6.40
C ARG A 5 -23.92 6.78 -5.39
N TYR A 6 -24.20 7.16 -4.13
CA TYR A 6 -23.24 7.03 -3.04
C TYR A 6 -22.96 5.59 -2.65
N GLU A 7 -23.99 4.74 -2.58
CA GLU A 7 -23.82 3.31 -2.31
C GLU A 7 -22.98 2.63 -3.39
N ALA A 8 -23.19 2.97 -4.66
CA ALA A 8 -22.37 2.48 -5.77
C ALA A 8 -20.92 2.95 -5.69
N GLU A 9 -20.68 4.24 -5.41
CA GLU A 9 -19.33 4.78 -5.20
C GLU A 9 -18.63 4.11 -4.01
N TRP A 10 -19.34 3.97 -2.87
CA TRP A 10 -18.82 3.34 -1.66
C TRP A 10 -18.43 1.89 -1.92
N CYS A 11 -19.30 1.10 -2.54
CA CYS A 11 -19.02 -0.31 -2.85
C CYS A 11 -17.80 -0.48 -3.76
N LEU A 12 -17.66 0.38 -4.76
CA LEU A 12 -16.50 0.36 -5.67
C LEU A 12 -15.20 0.70 -4.93
N LEU A 13 -15.19 1.78 -4.14
CA LEU A 13 -14.01 2.21 -3.39
C LEU A 13 -13.65 1.22 -2.28
N GLN A 14 -14.63 0.65 -1.59
CA GLN A 14 -14.43 -0.35 -0.55
C GLN A 14 -13.80 -1.61 -1.12
N ASN A 15 -14.31 -2.10 -2.26
CA ASN A 15 -13.72 -3.25 -2.94
C ASN A 15 -12.27 -2.99 -3.39
N GLN A 16 -11.97 -1.79 -3.89
CA GLN A 16 -10.60 -1.40 -4.21
C GLN A 16 -9.71 -1.36 -2.97
N PHE A 17 -10.19 -0.78 -1.87
CA PHE A 17 -9.48 -0.72 -0.59
C PHE A 17 -9.09 -2.11 -0.09
N GLU A 18 -10.03 -3.06 -0.09
CA GLU A 18 -9.78 -4.45 0.30
C GLU A 18 -8.86 -5.18 -0.69
N SER A 19 -8.98 -4.87 -1.98
CA SER A 19 -8.09 -5.41 -3.00
C SER A 19 -6.63 -5.03 -2.74
N TYR A 20 -6.35 -3.79 -2.31
CA TYR A 20 -4.99 -3.37 -1.96
C TYR A 20 -4.39 -4.18 -0.80
N GLU A 21 -5.19 -4.58 0.20
CA GLU A 21 -4.73 -5.50 1.25
C GLU A 21 -4.34 -6.87 0.69
N LYS A 22 -5.15 -7.42 -0.23
CA LYS A 22 -4.83 -8.70 -0.89
C LYS A 22 -3.53 -8.62 -1.69
N HIS A 23 -3.33 -7.53 -2.43
CA HIS A 23 -2.08 -7.31 -3.17
C HIS A 23 -0.86 -7.16 -2.25
N SER A 24 -1.00 -6.42 -1.12
CA SER A 24 0.04 -6.31 -0.09
C SER A 24 0.44 -7.70 0.45
N LEU A 25 -0.54 -8.57 0.70
CA LEU A 25 -0.28 -9.94 1.13
C LEU A 25 0.50 -10.73 0.07
N TYR A 26 0.14 -10.63 -1.21
CA TYR A 26 0.86 -11.31 -2.29
C TYR A 26 2.31 -10.84 -2.43
N ILE A 27 2.59 -9.54 -2.24
CA ILE A 27 3.96 -9.02 -2.22
C ILE A 27 4.76 -9.62 -1.05
N LYS A 28 4.17 -9.70 0.14
CA LYS A 28 4.82 -10.29 1.32
C LYS A 28 5.14 -11.76 1.12
N LEU A 29 4.18 -12.54 0.61
CA LEU A 29 4.39 -13.95 0.29
C LEU A 29 5.46 -14.15 -0.79
N SER A 30 5.46 -13.30 -1.82
CA SER A 30 6.49 -13.32 -2.87
C SER A 30 7.88 -12.98 -2.32
N SER A 31 7.97 -12.06 -1.35
CA SER A 31 9.22 -11.71 -0.67
C SER A 31 9.76 -12.87 0.17
N ILE A 32 8.88 -13.57 0.90
CA ILE A 32 9.23 -14.77 1.66
C ILE A 32 9.73 -15.88 0.72
N LEU A 33 9.01 -16.13 -0.38
CA LEU A 33 9.40 -17.10 -1.38
C LEU A 33 10.75 -16.74 -2.03
N GLY A 34 10.96 -15.47 -2.36
CA GLY A 34 12.22 -14.96 -2.90
C GLY A 34 13.40 -15.20 -1.96
N LEU A 35 13.24 -14.93 -0.66
CA LEU A 35 14.26 -15.23 0.35
C LEU A 35 14.52 -16.74 0.44
N PHE A 36 13.47 -17.57 0.49
CA PHE A 36 13.60 -19.02 0.56
C PHE A 36 14.39 -19.60 -0.62
N LEU A 37 14.10 -19.13 -1.84
CA LEU A 37 14.84 -19.53 -3.05
C LEU A 37 16.29 -19.03 -2.99
N ALA A 38 16.53 -17.78 -2.57
CA ALA A 38 17.87 -17.24 -2.44
C ALA A 38 18.74 -18.06 -1.48
N LEU A 39 18.19 -18.51 -0.36
CA LEU A 39 18.88 -19.38 0.59
C LEU A 39 19.12 -20.78 0.01
N SER A 40 18.12 -21.35 -0.66
CA SER A 40 18.19 -22.71 -1.22
C SER A 40 19.22 -22.84 -2.35
N PHE A 41 19.38 -21.80 -3.16
CA PHE A 41 20.31 -21.77 -4.29
C PHE A 41 21.63 -21.03 -3.99
N GLY A 42 21.82 -20.54 -2.76
CA GLY A 42 23.04 -19.81 -2.38
C GLY A 42 23.25 -18.51 -3.16
N LEU A 43 22.18 -17.78 -3.47
CA LEU A 43 22.27 -16.52 -4.20
C LEU A 43 22.98 -15.45 -3.36
N ALA A 44 23.72 -14.55 -4.03
CA ALA A 44 24.44 -13.48 -3.36
C ALA A 44 23.50 -12.54 -2.58
N ALA A 45 23.93 -12.13 -1.39
CA ALA A 45 23.12 -11.32 -0.48
C ALA A 45 22.74 -9.94 -1.00
N ILE A 46 23.70 -9.23 -1.60
CA ILE A 46 23.50 -7.86 -2.10
C ILE A 46 22.36 -7.78 -3.13
N PRO A 47 22.38 -8.53 -4.25
CA PRO A 47 21.30 -8.46 -5.23
C PRO A 47 19.94 -8.91 -4.67
N THR A 48 19.91 -9.93 -3.80
CA THR A 48 18.68 -10.36 -3.12
C THR A 48 18.11 -9.24 -2.26
N CYS A 49 18.94 -8.52 -1.49
CA CYS A 49 18.50 -7.38 -0.69
C CYS A 49 17.89 -6.26 -1.55
N PHE A 50 18.47 -5.96 -2.72
CA PHE A 50 17.89 -4.98 -3.65
C PHE A 50 16.51 -5.40 -4.14
N ILE A 51 16.33 -6.67 -4.51
CA ILE A 51 15.03 -7.20 -4.94
C ILE A 51 14.00 -7.10 -3.81
N LEU A 52 14.37 -7.52 -2.59
CA LEU A 52 13.50 -7.39 -1.42
C LEU A 52 13.15 -5.93 -1.10
N GLY A 53 14.10 -5.01 -1.32
CA GLY A 53 13.88 -3.57 -1.19
C GLY A 53 12.89 -3.01 -2.22
N VAL A 54 12.95 -3.48 -3.47
CA VAL A 54 11.96 -3.12 -4.50
C VAL A 54 10.57 -3.62 -4.11
N LEU A 55 10.44 -4.86 -3.63
CA LEU A 55 9.17 -5.40 -3.15
C LEU A 55 8.62 -4.60 -1.96
N TRP A 56 9.49 -4.17 -1.04
CA TRP A 56 9.11 -3.32 0.08
C TRP A 56 8.57 -1.95 -0.37
N ILE A 57 9.23 -1.30 -1.32
CA ILE A 57 8.77 -0.02 -1.89
C ILE A 57 7.43 -0.20 -2.61
N GLN A 58 7.24 -1.31 -3.33
CA GLN A 58 5.96 -1.61 -3.97
C GLN A 58 4.81 -1.75 -2.95
N ASP A 59 5.04 -2.44 -1.82
CA ASP A 59 4.04 -2.53 -0.74
C ASP A 59 3.70 -1.14 -0.17
N ALA A 60 4.71 -0.30 0.05
CA ALA A 60 4.51 1.07 0.52
C ALA A 60 3.69 1.93 -0.46
N ILE A 61 3.92 1.78 -1.77
CA ILE A 61 3.15 2.47 -2.82
C ILE A 61 1.67 2.03 -2.76
N LEU A 62 1.40 0.72 -2.65
CA LEU A 62 0.02 0.22 -2.53
C LEU A 62 -0.67 0.78 -1.27
N LYS A 63 0.01 0.81 -0.12
CA LYS A 63 -0.52 1.42 1.11
C LYS A 63 -0.77 2.91 1.01
N THR A 64 -0.01 3.60 0.17
CA THR A 64 -0.25 5.02 -0.10
C THR A 64 -1.56 5.22 -0.86
N PHE A 65 -1.79 4.47 -1.94
CA PHE A 65 -3.06 4.51 -2.67
C PHE A 65 -4.24 4.14 -1.78
N GLN A 66 -4.09 3.09 -0.97
CA GLN A 66 -5.11 2.68 0.00
C GLN A 66 -5.45 3.81 0.99
N SER A 67 -4.44 4.48 1.56
CA SER A 67 -4.64 5.57 2.52
C SER A 67 -5.32 6.81 1.93
N ARG A 68 -5.32 6.97 0.60
CA ARG A 68 -6.02 8.07 -0.08
C ARG A 68 -7.49 7.76 -0.33
N ILE A 69 -7.87 6.49 -0.36
CA ILE A 69 -9.27 6.07 -0.52
C ILE A 69 -10.04 6.18 0.81
N GLU A 70 -9.38 5.90 1.93
CA GLU A 70 -9.97 5.93 3.27
C GLU A 70 -10.71 7.24 3.61
N PRO A 71 -10.13 8.45 3.42
CA PRO A 71 -10.83 9.70 3.71
C PRO A 71 -12.09 9.91 2.85
N ARG A 72 -12.10 9.39 1.62
CA ARG A 72 -13.27 9.49 0.72
C ARG A 72 -14.37 8.52 1.17
N LEU A 73 -14.02 7.30 1.55
CA LEU A 73 -14.97 6.32 2.10
C LEU A 73 -15.71 6.91 3.31
N LEU A 74 -14.98 7.43 4.29
CA LEU A 74 -15.56 8.06 5.49
C LEU A 74 -16.45 9.27 5.15
N ARG A 75 -16.09 10.06 4.13
CA ARG A 75 -16.91 11.19 3.66
C ARG A 75 -18.23 10.72 3.03
N ILE A 76 -18.20 9.65 2.25
CA ILE A 76 -19.39 9.06 1.65
C ILE A 76 -20.31 8.49 2.74
N GLU A 77 -19.76 7.76 3.72
CA GLU A 77 -20.53 7.23 4.86
C GLU A 77 -21.24 8.34 5.64
N LYS A 78 -20.53 9.42 5.94
CA LYS A 78 -21.12 10.60 6.58
C LYS A 78 -22.23 11.23 5.73
N SER A 79 -22.03 11.32 4.41
CA SER A 79 -23.01 11.90 3.49
C SER A 79 -24.28 11.04 3.39
N ILE A 80 -24.14 9.71 3.41
CA ILE A 80 -25.27 8.77 3.48
C ILE A 80 -26.01 8.94 4.81
N GLN A 81 -25.28 9.01 5.93
CA GLN A 81 -25.86 9.16 7.27
C GLN A 81 -26.64 10.47 7.44
N GLU A 82 -26.07 11.59 6.98
CA GLU A 82 -26.66 12.93 7.12
C GLU A 82 -27.68 13.26 6.02
N LYS A 83 -27.90 12.36 5.04
CA LYS A 83 -28.63 12.64 3.79
C LYS A 83 -28.17 13.94 3.13
N ALA A 84 -26.89 14.27 3.28
CA ALA A 84 -26.30 15.51 2.82
C ALA A 84 -26.19 15.52 1.29
N GLN A 85 -26.44 16.67 0.67
CA GLN A 85 -26.22 16.92 -0.76
C GLN A 85 -24.74 17.18 -1.03
N SER A 86 -23.85 16.23 -0.73
CA SER A 86 -22.52 16.28 -1.36
C SER A 86 -22.65 15.94 -2.86
N CYS A 87 -21.57 15.98 -3.64
CA CYS A 87 -21.61 15.40 -4.98
C CYS A 87 -20.98 13.99 -4.94
N PRO A 88 -21.67 12.95 -5.42
CA PRO A 88 -21.05 11.65 -5.64
C PRO A 88 -19.99 11.74 -6.76
N PHE A 89 -19.10 10.76 -6.80
CA PHE A 89 -18.05 10.57 -7.81
C PHE A 89 -16.99 11.67 -7.88
N GLN A 90 -16.61 12.26 -6.73
CA GLN A 90 -15.60 13.31 -6.65
C GLN A 90 -14.21 12.81 -6.24
N PHE A 91 -14.00 11.49 -6.17
CA PHE A 91 -12.70 10.92 -5.80
C PHE A 91 -11.53 11.48 -6.63
N ASN A 92 -11.65 11.56 -7.96
CA ASN A 92 -10.57 12.07 -8.81
C ASN A 92 -10.32 13.57 -8.62
N THR A 93 -11.39 14.35 -8.42
CA THR A 93 -11.30 15.78 -8.15
C THR A 93 -10.60 16.03 -6.82
N ASP A 94 -11.02 15.32 -5.78
CA ASP A 94 -10.39 15.31 -4.45
C ASP A 94 -8.92 14.88 -4.55
N TYR A 95 -8.62 13.87 -5.37
CA TYR A 95 -7.28 13.36 -5.60
C TYR A 95 -6.36 14.42 -6.21
N LEU A 96 -6.82 15.16 -7.23
CA LEU A 96 -6.06 16.24 -7.87
C LEU A 96 -5.80 17.42 -6.93
N LEU A 97 -6.74 17.74 -6.03
CA LEU A 97 -6.58 18.81 -5.04
C LEU A 97 -5.56 18.44 -3.94
N VAL A 98 -5.53 17.17 -3.56
CA VAL A 98 -4.55 16.63 -2.60
C VAL A 98 -3.19 16.38 -3.25
N GLU A 99 -3.12 16.35 -4.59
CA GLU A 99 -1.90 16.19 -5.39
C GLU A 99 -0.96 17.40 -5.26
N THR A 100 -0.41 17.55 -4.06
CA THR A 100 0.59 18.56 -3.72
C THR A 100 1.93 18.20 -4.37
N LYS A 101 2.66 19.25 -4.77
CA LYS A 101 3.95 19.28 -5.49
C LYS A 101 4.85 18.06 -5.16
N GLY A 102 5.46 17.46 -6.18
CA GLY A 102 6.08 16.12 -6.16
C GLY A 102 7.00 15.70 -5.01
N LEU A 103 7.61 16.64 -4.28
CA LEU A 103 8.37 16.34 -3.05
C LEU A 103 7.48 15.80 -1.91
N SER A 104 6.22 16.24 -1.85
CA SER A 104 5.20 15.74 -0.90
C SER A 104 4.90 14.25 -1.13
N LYS A 105 4.91 13.78 -2.40
CA LYS A 105 4.64 12.38 -2.75
C LYS A 105 5.71 11.43 -2.21
N ILE A 106 6.98 11.83 -2.28
CA ILE A 106 8.09 11.01 -1.75
C ILE A 106 7.99 10.88 -0.23
N GLN A 107 7.64 11.97 0.46
CA GLN A 107 7.42 11.93 1.92
C GLN A 107 6.25 11.02 2.31
N GLU A 108 5.17 11.03 1.53
CA GLU A 108 4.03 10.16 1.75
C GLU A 108 4.41 8.68 1.58
N TYR A 109 5.14 8.35 0.51
CA TYR A 109 5.65 6.99 0.28
C TYR A 109 6.62 6.55 1.40
N ALA A 110 7.52 7.43 1.83
CA ALA A 110 8.43 7.15 2.94
C ALA A 110 7.68 6.90 4.25
N LYS A 111 6.66 7.72 4.55
CA LYS A 111 5.82 7.54 5.74
C LYS A 111 5.10 6.20 5.73
N GLN A 112 4.61 5.77 4.56
CA GLN A 112 3.94 4.48 4.40
C GLN A 112 4.92 3.31 4.49
N ALA A 113 6.12 3.44 3.94
CA ALA A 113 7.17 2.42 4.01
C ALA A 113 7.63 2.14 5.45
N VAL A 114 7.66 3.16 6.31
CA VAL A 114 8.07 3.06 7.72
C VAL A 114 6.93 2.59 8.63
N ARG A 115 5.68 2.52 8.15
CA ARG A 115 4.58 1.98 8.97
C ARG A 115 4.94 0.58 9.46
N PRO A 116 4.79 0.27 10.76
CA PRO A 116 5.19 -1.04 11.30
C PRO A 116 4.59 -2.23 10.55
N THR A 117 3.36 -2.09 10.07
CA THR A 117 2.63 -3.13 9.30
C THR A 117 3.20 -3.40 7.90
N VAL A 118 4.02 -2.50 7.37
CA VAL A 118 4.72 -2.59 6.08
C VAL A 118 6.20 -2.89 6.31
N ALA A 119 6.85 -2.16 7.20
CA ALA A 119 8.28 -2.29 7.46
C ALA A 119 8.65 -3.64 8.08
N PHE A 120 7.88 -4.12 9.07
CA PHE A 120 8.29 -5.27 9.87
C PHE A 120 8.57 -6.54 9.04
N PRO A 121 7.68 -6.98 8.12
CA PRO A 121 7.96 -8.16 7.29
C PRO A 121 9.23 -7.99 6.43
N HIS A 122 9.39 -6.85 5.77
CA HIS A 122 10.49 -6.63 4.83
C HIS A 122 11.84 -6.43 5.53
N VAL A 123 11.87 -5.69 6.65
CA VAL A 123 13.08 -5.46 7.44
C VAL A 123 13.61 -6.79 8.00
N VAL A 124 12.74 -7.67 8.48
CA VAL A 124 13.14 -9.00 8.97
C VAL A 124 13.77 -9.83 7.85
N LEU A 125 13.18 -9.85 6.65
CA LEU A 125 13.72 -10.61 5.52
C LEU A 125 15.10 -10.08 5.06
N ILE A 126 15.26 -8.76 5.00
CA ILE A 126 16.55 -8.14 4.65
C ILE A 126 17.59 -8.43 5.74
N ALA A 127 17.23 -8.35 7.02
CA ALA A 127 18.14 -8.65 8.12
C ALA A 127 18.65 -10.10 8.09
N ILE A 128 17.77 -11.06 7.76
CA ILE A 128 18.15 -12.47 7.58
C ILE A 128 19.18 -12.60 6.45
N MET A 129 18.95 -11.95 5.30
CA MET A 129 19.88 -12.03 4.16
C MET A 129 21.22 -11.33 4.42
N LEU A 130 21.24 -10.25 5.21
CA LEU A 130 22.47 -9.59 5.60
C LEU A 130 23.27 -10.44 6.60
N ALA A 131 22.59 -11.14 7.52
CA ALA A 131 23.25 -12.05 8.43
C ALA A 131 23.96 -13.18 7.67
N THR A 132 23.34 -13.76 6.65
CA THR A 132 24.00 -14.82 5.85
C THR A 132 25.25 -14.33 5.15
N ALA A 133 25.30 -13.07 4.70
CA ALA A 133 26.49 -12.47 4.09
C ALA A 133 27.67 -12.28 5.05
N ILE A 134 27.40 -12.10 6.35
CA ILE A 134 28.43 -11.90 7.38
C ILE A 134 29.04 -13.24 7.80
N PHE A 135 28.25 -14.31 7.78
CA PHE A 135 28.65 -15.65 8.21
C PHE A 135 29.12 -16.57 7.06
N SER A 136 28.99 -16.12 5.80
CA SER A 136 29.50 -16.78 4.59
C SER A 136 30.91 -16.33 4.25
#